data_AF-A0A7L2H867-F1
#
_entry.id   AF-A0A7L2H867-F1
#
_cell.length_a   1.000
_cell.length_b   1.000
_cell.length_c   1.000
_cell.angle_alpha   90.00
_cell.angle_beta   90.00
_cell.angle_gamma   90.00
#
_symmetry.space_group_name_H-M   'P 1'
#
loop_
_entity.id
_entity.type
_entity.pdbx_description
1 polymer ?
#
loop_
_entity_poly.entity_id
_entity_poly.type
_entity_poly.pdbx_seq_one_letter_code
_entity_poly.pdbx_strand_id
1 'polypeptide(L)'
;LNLIMVFFVVNRFSEVKSKIASKYHDLECQLIQEFTSAQRRGEISRMREVAAVLLHFKGYSHCVDVYIKQCQEGAFLRNDVFEDAAILCQRVNKQVGEVFSNPETVLAKLIQNIFEVKLQSYVKDQLEEHRKSDAEQYLKNLYDLYTRTTNLSSKLMEFNLGTDKQTFLSKLIKSIFISYLENYIEVEIGYLKSRSAMILQRYYDSKNHQKRSIGTGGIQDLKERIRQRTNLPLGPSIDTHGETFLSQEVVVNLLQETKQAFERCHRLSDPSDLPKNAFRIFSMLVDFLCTEHIDYALETGLAGIPSSDSKNANLYFLDVVHQANTIFHLFDKQFNDHLMPLISSSPKLSECLQKKKDIIEQMEVKLDMGIDRQNCMIGQMKHILAAEQKKTDFKPEDENNVLIQYTN
;
A
#
# COMPACT_ATOMS: atom_id res chain seq x y z
N LEU A 1 -26.06 58.99 -25.67
CA LEU A 1 -27.16 59.49 -24.80
C LEU A 1 -27.15 58.76 -23.46
N ASN A 2 -26.07 58.90 -22.69
CA ASN A 2 -25.74 58.02 -21.56
C ASN A 2 -25.77 58.71 -20.19
N LEU A 3 -26.42 59.87 -20.03
CA LEU A 3 -26.36 60.61 -18.74
C LEU A 3 -27.63 61.33 -18.26
N ILE A 4 -28.75 61.28 -18.99
CA ILE A 4 -30.01 61.94 -18.54
C ILE A 4 -31.06 60.92 -18.06
N MET A 5 -30.82 59.61 -18.26
CA MET A 5 -31.76 58.55 -17.91
C MET A 5 -31.52 57.91 -16.54
N VAL A 6 -30.95 58.64 -15.57
CA VAL A 6 -30.46 58.02 -14.31
C VAL A 6 -31.38 58.24 -13.11
N PHE A 7 -32.34 59.18 -13.07
CA PHE A 7 -33.07 59.42 -11.81
C PHE A 7 -34.61 59.56 -11.84
N PHE A 8 -35.29 59.71 -12.99
CA PHE A 8 -36.74 59.98 -13.00
C PHE A 8 -37.63 58.96 -13.75
N VAL A 9 -37.06 57.90 -14.33
CA VAL A 9 -37.79 56.97 -15.25
C VAL A 9 -37.66 55.49 -14.83
N VAL A 10 -37.27 55.20 -13.59
CA VAL A 10 -37.05 53.81 -13.14
C VAL A 10 -38.35 53.11 -12.71
N ASN A 11 -39.31 53.84 -12.14
CA ASN A 11 -40.54 53.23 -11.58
C ASN A 11 -41.72 53.09 -12.57
N ARG A 12 -41.86 53.94 -13.61
CA ARG A 12 -43.01 53.86 -14.54
C ARG A 12 -42.95 52.75 -15.58
N PHE A 13 -41.78 52.15 -15.79
CA PHE A 13 -41.58 51.08 -16.76
C PHE A 13 -41.21 49.75 -16.09
N SER A 14 -41.26 49.64 -14.76
CA SER A 14 -40.91 48.40 -14.06
C SER A 14 -41.90 47.27 -14.39
N GLU A 15 -43.20 47.55 -14.46
CA GLU A 15 -44.24 46.59 -14.85
C GLU A 15 -44.11 46.14 -16.32
N VAL A 16 -43.82 47.06 -17.23
CA VAL A 16 -43.64 46.75 -18.65
C VAL A 16 -42.34 45.96 -18.87
N LYS A 17 -41.25 46.34 -18.19
CA LYS A 17 -40.00 45.57 -18.17
C LYS A 17 -40.19 44.18 -17.58
N SER A 18 -41.00 44.04 -16.53
CA SER A 18 -41.35 42.76 -15.91
C SER A 18 -42.17 41.87 -16.85
N LYS A 19 -43.20 42.42 -17.51
CA LYS A 19 -44.00 41.68 -18.52
C LYS A 19 -43.16 41.23 -19.71
N ILE A 20 -42.25 42.08 -20.19
CA ILE A 20 -41.31 41.73 -21.25
C ILE A 20 -40.39 40.60 -20.76
N ALA A 21 -39.76 40.74 -19.59
CA ALA A 21 -38.90 39.70 -19.03
C ALA A 21 -39.64 38.35 -18.86
N SER A 22 -40.90 38.35 -18.41
CA SER A 22 -41.74 37.16 -18.33
C SER A 22 -41.97 36.52 -19.69
N LYS A 23 -42.25 37.31 -20.75
CA LYS A 23 -42.42 36.79 -22.11
C LYS A 23 -41.12 36.24 -22.71
N TYR A 24 -39.99 36.87 -22.43
CA TYR A 24 -38.68 36.34 -22.81
C TYR A 24 -38.41 35.00 -22.11
N HIS A 25 -38.76 34.88 -20.82
CA HIS A 25 -38.63 33.63 -20.07
C HIS A 25 -39.57 32.52 -20.59
N ASP A 26 -40.83 32.84 -20.91
CA ASP A 26 -41.77 31.88 -21.51
C ASP A 26 -41.25 31.36 -22.85
N LEU A 27 -40.67 32.23 -23.69
CA LEU A 27 -40.03 31.87 -24.95
C LEU A 27 -38.81 30.97 -24.74
N GLU A 28 -37.93 31.30 -23.78
CA GLU A 28 -36.79 30.44 -23.41
C GLU A 28 -37.26 29.04 -23.01
N CYS A 29 -38.29 28.92 -22.17
CA CYS A 29 -38.86 27.65 -21.74
C CYS A 29 -39.43 26.83 -22.91
N GLN A 30 -40.15 27.48 -23.84
CA GLN A 30 -40.68 26.82 -25.03
C GLN A 30 -39.57 26.33 -25.96
N LEU A 31 -38.53 27.13 -26.18
CA LEU A 31 -37.37 26.75 -26.98
C LEU A 31 -36.62 25.56 -26.35
N ILE A 32 -36.45 25.52 -25.03
CA ILE A 32 -35.81 24.39 -24.34
C ILE A 32 -36.65 23.10 -24.45
N GLN A 33 -37.99 23.21 -24.35
CA GLN A 33 -38.88 22.06 -24.55
C GLN A 33 -38.82 21.55 -26.00
N GLU A 34 -38.75 22.46 -26.97
CA GLU A 34 -38.58 22.11 -28.37
C GLU A 34 -37.22 21.42 -28.62
N PHE A 35 -36.14 21.96 -28.05
CA PHE A 35 -34.81 21.35 -28.10
C PHE A 35 -34.82 19.92 -27.51
N THR A 36 -35.45 19.74 -26.35
CA THR A 36 -35.57 18.44 -25.68
C THR A 36 -36.37 17.43 -26.53
N SER A 37 -37.43 17.90 -27.18
CA SER A 37 -38.25 17.08 -28.08
C SER A 37 -37.47 16.66 -29.33
N ALA A 38 -36.72 17.58 -29.93
CA ALA A 38 -35.82 17.30 -31.05
C ALA A 38 -34.72 16.30 -30.67
N GLN A 39 -34.15 16.42 -29.47
CA GLN A 39 -33.17 15.47 -28.95
C GLN A 39 -33.73 14.05 -28.82
N ARG A 40 -34.95 13.89 -28.30
CA ARG A 40 -35.62 12.58 -28.18
C ARG A 40 -35.92 11.94 -29.54
N ARG A 41 -36.13 12.76 -30.58
CA ARG A 41 -36.37 12.30 -31.96
C ARG A 41 -35.09 12.09 -32.77
N GLY A 42 -33.94 12.50 -32.26
CA GLY A 42 -32.65 12.42 -32.95
C GLY A 42 -32.47 13.48 -34.05
N GLU A 43 -33.22 14.58 -34.01
CA GLU A 43 -33.22 15.62 -35.05
C GLU A 43 -32.09 16.64 -34.84
N ILE A 44 -30.87 16.30 -35.26
CA ILE A 44 -29.66 17.11 -35.03
C ILE A 44 -29.76 18.52 -35.64
N SER A 45 -30.30 18.65 -36.85
CA SER A 45 -30.46 19.94 -37.52
C SER A 45 -31.35 20.90 -36.73
N ARG A 46 -32.45 20.40 -36.16
CA ARG A 46 -33.37 21.21 -35.36
C ARG A 46 -32.74 21.61 -34.03
N MET A 47 -31.99 20.70 -33.40
CA MET A 47 -31.22 21.01 -32.19
C MET A 47 -30.21 22.15 -32.44
N ARG A 48 -29.52 22.13 -33.58
CA ARG A 48 -28.56 23.19 -33.95
C ARG A 48 -29.25 24.56 -34.11
N GLU A 49 -30.37 24.61 -34.83
CA GLU A 49 -31.13 25.85 -35.02
C GLU A 49 -31.59 26.44 -33.68
N VAL A 50 -32.20 25.60 -32.83
CA VAL A 50 -32.71 26.03 -31.54
C VAL A 50 -31.59 26.45 -30.59
N ALA A 51 -30.46 25.72 -30.59
CA ALA A 51 -29.27 26.09 -29.82
C ALA A 51 -28.65 27.43 -30.28
N ALA A 52 -28.61 27.69 -31.59
CA ALA A 52 -28.12 28.94 -32.15
C ALA A 52 -28.98 30.14 -31.72
N VAL A 53 -30.31 29.97 -31.70
CA VAL A 53 -31.23 31.01 -31.20
C VAL A 53 -31.04 31.20 -29.69
N LEU A 54 -30.99 30.11 -28.92
CA LEU A 54 -30.83 30.14 -27.46
C LEU A 54 -29.49 30.74 -27.02
N LEU A 55 -28.46 30.75 -27.85
CA LEU A 55 -27.16 31.36 -27.54
C LEU A 55 -27.26 32.85 -27.17
N HIS A 56 -28.24 33.56 -27.71
CA HIS A 56 -28.49 34.99 -27.42
C HIS A 56 -29.26 35.23 -26.12
N PHE A 57 -29.73 34.16 -25.48
CA PHE A 57 -30.58 34.18 -24.30
C PHE A 57 -29.80 33.78 -23.05
N LYS A 58 -30.27 34.20 -21.87
CA LYS A 58 -29.64 33.82 -20.60
C LYS A 58 -29.89 32.35 -20.27
N GLY A 59 -30.97 31.77 -20.81
CA GLY A 59 -31.34 30.37 -20.65
C GLY A 59 -30.45 29.34 -21.38
N TYR A 60 -29.43 29.75 -22.14
CA TYR A 60 -28.54 28.82 -22.86
C TYR A 60 -27.88 27.79 -21.94
N SER A 61 -27.41 28.19 -20.76
CA SER A 61 -26.82 27.28 -19.78
C SER A 61 -27.80 26.21 -19.33
N HIS A 62 -29.06 26.58 -19.10
CA HIS A 62 -30.11 25.65 -18.72
C HIS A 62 -30.42 24.65 -19.85
N CYS A 63 -30.40 25.09 -21.11
CA CYS A 63 -30.53 24.20 -22.27
C CYS A 63 -29.43 23.13 -22.29
N VAL A 64 -28.18 23.53 -22.02
CA VAL A 64 -27.05 22.59 -21.93
C VAL A 64 -27.21 21.61 -20.77
N ASP A 65 -27.67 22.06 -19.60
CA ASP A 65 -27.92 21.19 -18.46
C ASP A 65 -29.02 20.15 -18.74
N VAL A 66 -30.10 20.55 -19.42
CA VAL A 66 -31.18 19.64 -19.83
C VAL A 66 -30.68 18.65 -20.89
N TYR A 67 -29.88 19.11 -21.86
CA TYR A 67 -29.24 18.24 -22.86
C TYR A 67 -28.39 17.15 -22.19
N ILE A 68 -27.56 17.53 -21.22
CA ILE A 68 -26.68 16.62 -20.47
C ILE A 68 -27.49 15.57 -19.72
N LYS A 69 -28.53 16.00 -18.97
CA LYS A 69 -29.41 15.07 -18.24
C LYS A 69 -30.06 14.06 -19.18
N GLN A 70 -30.61 14.52 -20.30
CA GLN A 70 -31.27 13.66 -21.27
C GLN A 70 -30.28 12.70 -21.97
N CYS A 71 -29.03 13.09 -22.17
CA CYS A 71 -27.98 12.21 -22.69
C CYS A 71 -27.56 11.10 -21.72
N GLN A 72 -27.65 11.37 -20.41
CA GLN A 72 -27.33 10.41 -19.35
C GLN A 72 -28.48 9.44 -19.05
N GLU A 73 -29.73 9.82 -19.33
CA GLU A 73 -30.89 8.94 -19.22
C GLU A 73 -30.71 7.70 -20.10
N GLY A 74 -30.69 6.51 -19.48
CA GLY A 74 -30.46 5.24 -20.18
C GLY A 74 -29.02 4.96 -20.60
N ALA A 75 -28.05 5.79 -20.22
CA ALA A 75 -26.63 5.56 -20.56
C ALA A 75 -25.91 4.60 -19.61
N PHE A 76 -26.35 4.51 -18.35
CA PHE A 76 -25.70 3.70 -17.30
C PHE A 76 -26.52 2.44 -17.02
N LEU A 77 -26.51 1.50 -17.95
CA LEU A 77 -27.29 0.26 -17.88
C LEU A 77 -26.41 -0.98 -17.64
N ARG A 78 -25.08 -0.87 -17.82
CA ARG A 78 -24.16 -1.99 -17.65
C ARG A 78 -23.60 -2.03 -16.23
N ASN A 79 -23.03 -3.17 -15.86
CA ASN A 79 -22.35 -3.34 -14.58
C ASN A 79 -21.09 -2.46 -14.44
N ASP A 80 -20.54 -1.94 -15.55
CA ASP A 80 -19.35 -1.09 -15.53
C ASP A 80 -19.67 0.37 -15.85
N VAL A 81 -19.83 1.17 -14.80
CA VAL A 81 -20.11 2.61 -14.87
C VAL A 81 -18.99 3.39 -15.56
N PHE A 82 -17.73 2.93 -15.48
CA PHE A 82 -16.59 3.64 -16.06
C PHE A 82 -16.52 3.48 -17.58
N GLU A 83 -16.80 2.27 -18.07
CA GLU A 83 -16.86 2.02 -19.51
C GLU A 83 -18.09 2.69 -20.14
N ASP A 84 -19.24 2.64 -19.47
CA ASP A 84 -20.45 3.38 -19.91
C ASP A 84 -20.19 4.89 -19.98
N ALA A 85 -19.47 5.46 -19.00
CA ALA A 85 -19.06 6.86 -19.02
C ALA A 85 -18.15 7.19 -20.21
N ALA A 86 -17.19 6.33 -20.54
CA ALA A 86 -16.29 6.53 -21.69
C ALA A 86 -17.06 6.51 -23.02
N ILE A 87 -17.94 5.52 -23.21
CA ILE A 87 -18.77 5.38 -24.41
C ILE A 87 -19.72 6.58 -24.54
N LEU A 88 -20.33 7.01 -23.43
CA LEU A 88 -21.20 8.19 -23.41
C LEU A 88 -20.45 9.44 -23.85
N CYS A 89 -19.27 9.70 -23.29
CA CYS A 89 -18.44 10.85 -23.67
C CYS A 89 -18.05 10.81 -25.16
N GLN A 90 -17.69 9.65 -25.69
CA GLN A 90 -17.34 9.51 -27.11
C GLN A 90 -18.53 9.79 -28.04
N ARG A 91 -19.72 9.26 -27.69
CA ARG A 91 -20.96 9.50 -28.44
C ARG A 91 -21.34 10.98 -28.42
N VAL A 92 -21.33 11.58 -27.22
CA VAL A 92 -21.72 12.99 -27.05
C VAL A 92 -20.71 13.91 -27.72
N ASN A 93 -19.41 13.63 -27.68
CA ASN A 93 -18.38 14.42 -28.37
C ASN A 93 -18.65 14.59 -29.87
N LYS A 94 -19.09 13.53 -30.56
CA LYS A 94 -19.49 13.60 -31.97
C LYS A 94 -20.73 14.48 -32.17
N GLN A 95 -21.74 14.31 -31.31
CA GLN A 95 -23.00 15.03 -31.42
C GLN A 95 -22.87 16.53 -31.09
N VAL A 96 -22.10 16.89 -30.06
CA VAL A 96 -21.97 18.30 -29.63
C VAL A 96 -21.22 19.15 -30.65
N GLY A 97 -20.28 18.56 -31.40
CA GLY A 97 -19.60 19.24 -32.50
C GLY A 97 -20.54 19.60 -33.65
N GLU A 98 -21.66 18.88 -33.80
CA GLU A 98 -22.68 19.17 -34.79
C GLU A 98 -23.80 20.07 -34.27
N VAL A 99 -24.04 20.14 -32.96
CA VAL A 99 -25.20 20.86 -32.40
C VAL A 99 -24.82 22.25 -31.87
N PHE A 100 -23.67 22.38 -31.22
CA PHE A 100 -23.31 23.59 -30.47
C PHE A 100 -22.10 24.31 -31.09
N SER A 101 -22.10 25.64 -31.03
CA SER A 101 -20.98 26.46 -31.52
C SER A 101 -19.70 26.29 -30.69
N ASN A 102 -19.85 25.96 -29.39
CA ASN A 102 -18.75 25.74 -28.44
C ASN A 102 -18.81 24.32 -27.84
N PRO A 103 -18.38 23.28 -28.58
CA PRO A 103 -18.49 21.88 -28.13
C PRO A 103 -17.64 21.59 -26.87
N GLU A 104 -16.50 22.26 -26.72
CA GLU A 104 -15.56 22.05 -25.61
C GLU A 104 -16.20 22.33 -24.24
N THR A 105 -16.99 23.42 -24.13
CA THR A 105 -17.62 23.82 -22.88
C THR A 105 -18.76 22.88 -22.49
N VAL A 106 -19.52 22.40 -23.48
CA VAL A 106 -20.59 21.42 -23.28
C VAL A 106 -20.02 20.08 -22.85
N LEU A 107 -18.94 19.62 -23.49
CA LEU A 107 -18.28 18.37 -23.14
C LEU A 107 -17.62 18.43 -21.75
N ALA A 108 -16.96 19.54 -21.41
CA ALA A 108 -16.42 19.75 -20.07
C ALA A 108 -17.53 19.72 -19.01
N LYS A 109 -18.69 20.35 -19.28
CA LYS A 109 -19.83 20.33 -18.36
C LYS A 109 -20.44 18.92 -18.20
N LEU A 110 -20.50 18.14 -19.29
CA LEU A 110 -20.91 16.74 -19.23
C LEU A 110 -19.97 15.92 -18.34
N ILE A 111 -18.65 16.01 -18.57
CA ILE A 111 -17.65 15.28 -17.78
C ILE A 111 -17.73 15.68 -16.31
N GLN A 112 -17.83 16.98 -16.02
CA GLN A 112 -18.03 17.46 -14.66
C GLN A 112 -19.24 16.79 -13.99
N ASN A 113 -20.38 16.79 -14.67
CA ASN A 113 -21.61 16.19 -14.13
C ASN A 113 -21.47 14.67 -13.92
N ILE A 114 -20.83 13.94 -14.86
CA ILE A 114 -20.58 12.51 -14.71
C ILE A 114 -19.71 12.23 -13.47
N PHE A 115 -18.65 13.02 -13.25
CA PHE A 115 -17.76 12.85 -12.11
C PHE A 115 -18.45 13.21 -10.78
N GLU A 116 -19.04 14.39 -10.67
CA GLU A 116 -19.62 14.91 -9.42
C GLU A 116 -20.95 14.25 -9.04
N VAL A 117 -21.72 13.75 -10.01
CA VAL A 117 -23.02 13.13 -9.72
C VAL A 117 -22.91 11.61 -9.76
N LYS A 118 -22.54 11.05 -10.93
CA LYS A 118 -22.66 9.60 -11.14
C LYS A 118 -21.50 8.82 -10.50
N LEU A 119 -20.25 9.20 -10.80
CA LEU A 119 -19.07 8.53 -10.27
C LEU A 119 -18.93 8.76 -8.77
N GLN A 120 -19.16 9.98 -8.29
CA GLN A 120 -19.10 10.27 -6.86
C GLN A 120 -20.11 9.43 -6.06
N SER A 121 -21.36 9.31 -6.54
CA SER A 121 -22.36 8.44 -5.89
C SER A 121 -21.91 6.98 -5.91
N TYR A 122 -21.47 6.48 -7.07
CA TYR A 122 -21.04 5.09 -7.21
C TYR A 122 -19.84 4.76 -6.31
N VAL A 123 -18.83 5.63 -6.26
CA VAL A 123 -17.66 5.47 -5.37
C VAL A 123 -18.09 5.47 -3.91
N LYS A 124 -18.98 6.39 -3.52
CA LYS A 124 -19.50 6.46 -2.15
C LYS A 124 -20.22 5.18 -1.76
N ASP A 125 -21.10 4.66 -2.61
CA ASP A 125 -21.88 3.46 -2.33
C ASP A 125 -20.98 2.23 -2.15
N GLN A 126 -19.96 2.07 -3.01
CA GLN A 126 -19.00 0.97 -2.96
C GLN A 126 -18.04 1.02 -1.76
N LEU A 127 -17.64 2.23 -1.33
CA LEU A 127 -16.70 2.42 -0.23
C LEU A 127 -17.36 2.38 1.15
N GLU A 128 -18.56 2.94 1.29
CA GLU A 128 -19.26 2.99 2.60
C GLU A 128 -19.73 1.60 3.08
N GLU A 129 -20.01 0.67 2.16
CA GLU A 129 -20.41 -0.71 2.51
C GLU A 129 -19.33 -1.44 3.33
N HIS A 130 -18.05 -1.27 2.96
CA HIS A 130 -16.93 -2.02 3.53
C HIS A 130 -16.12 -1.22 4.57
N ARG A 131 -16.39 0.08 4.71
CA ARG A 131 -15.58 1.02 5.50
C ARG A 131 -15.36 0.62 6.96
N LYS A 132 -16.32 -0.08 7.58
CA LYS A 132 -16.27 -0.49 8.99
C LYS A 132 -16.20 -1.99 9.21
N SER A 133 -16.53 -2.79 8.20
CA SER A 133 -16.61 -4.25 8.30
C SER A 133 -15.30 -4.90 7.88
N ASP A 134 -14.71 -4.46 6.78
CA ASP A 134 -13.55 -5.10 6.16
C ASP A 134 -12.58 -4.06 5.59
N ALA A 135 -11.51 -3.79 6.35
CA ALA A 135 -10.47 -2.85 5.95
C ALA A 135 -9.69 -3.34 4.71
N GLU A 136 -9.52 -4.66 4.52
CA GLU A 136 -8.81 -5.20 3.37
C GLU A 136 -9.60 -4.93 2.09
N GLN A 137 -10.89 -5.27 2.11
CA GLN A 137 -11.76 -5.07 0.97
C GLN A 137 -11.96 -3.57 0.69
N TYR A 138 -12.08 -2.74 1.72
CA TYR A 138 -12.13 -1.28 1.57
C TYR A 138 -10.89 -0.73 0.86
N LEU A 139 -9.67 -1.13 1.27
CA LEU A 139 -8.42 -0.66 0.65
C LEU A 139 -8.27 -1.14 -0.80
N LYS A 140 -8.68 -2.40 -1.08
CA LYS A 140 -8.72 -2.94 -2.45
C LYS A 140 -9.70 -2.18 -3.34
N ASN A 141 -10.92 -1.92 -2.85
CA ASN A 141 -11.93 -1.17 -3.58
C ASN A 141 -11.49 0.28 -3.82
N LEU A 142 -10.90 0.93 -2.82
CA LEU A 142 -10.36 2.29 -2.97
C LEU A 142 -9.29 2.36 -4.05
N TYR A 143 -8.36 1.41 -4.04
CA TYR A 143 -7.32 1.30 -5.07
C TYR A 143 -7.90 1.05 -6.47
N ASP A 144 -8.84 0.11 -6.62
CA ASP A 144 -9.48 -0.20 -7.90
C ASP A 144 -10.25 1.01 -8.45
N LEU A 145 -11.14 1.59 -7.63
CA LEU A 145 -11.97 2.73 -8.02
C LEU A 145 -11.13 3.94 -8.38
N TYR A 146 -10.09 4.25 -7.61
CA TYR A 146 -9.16 5.34 -7.94
C TYR A 146 -8.45 5.06 -9.26
N THR A 147 -7.90 3.85 -9.44
CA THR A 147 -7.18 3.44 -10.65
C THR A 147 -8.06 3.52 -11.88
N ARG A 148 -9.29 3.00 -11.81
CA ARG A 148 -10.28 3.07 -12.90
C ARG A 148 -10.71 4.50 -13.20
N THR A 149 -10.86 5.35 -12.18
CA THR A 149 -11.18 6.77 -12.38
C THR A 149 -10.02 7.50 -13.09
N THR A 150 -8.77 7.26 -12.70
CA THR A 150 -7.61 7.83 -13.39
C THR A 150 -7.45 7.30 -14.81
N ASN A 151 -7.75 6.03 -15.05
CA ASN A 151 -7.71 5.43 -16.40
C ASN A 151 -8.81 6.02 -17.29
N LEU A 152 -10.02 6.21 -16.75
CA LEU A 152 -11.10 6.93 -17.43
C LEU A 152 -10.66 8.36 -17.76
N SER A 153 -10.13 9.10 -16.80
CA SER A 153 -9.57 10.44 -17.02
C SER A 153 -8.54 10.46 -18.14
N SER A 154 -7.66 9.45 -18.20
CA SER A 154 -6.66 9.33 -19.27
C SER A 154 -7.31 9.12 -20.64
N LYS A 155 -8.35 8.29 -20.75
CA LYS A 155 -9.15 8.17 -21.99
C LYS A 155 -9.82 9.51 -22.36
N LEU A 156 -10.32 10.26 -21.37
CA LEU A 156 -10.97 11.56 -21.60
C LEU A 156 -10.00 12.67 -22.01
N MET A 157 -8.70 12.55 -21.71
CA MET A 157 -7.68 13.51 -22.14
C MET A 157 -7.52 13.57 -23.67
N GLU A 158 -7.96 12.54 -24.40
CA GLU A 158 -7.93 12.52 -25.87
C GLU A 158 -8.90 13.54 -26.48
N PHE A 159 -9.95 13.93 -25.74
CA PHE A 159 -10.91 14.91 -26.22
C PHE A 159 -10.37 16.35 -26.14
N ASN A 160 -10.88 17.20 -27.03
CA ASN A 160 -10.57 18.63 -26.99
C ASN A 160 -11.45 19.31 -25.92
N LEU A 161 -10.86 19.54 -24.74
CA LEU A 161 -11.51 20.13 -23.56
C LEU A 161 -10.93 21.52 -23.22
N GLY A 162 -10.20 22.13 -24.15
CA GLY A 162 -9.43 23.36 -23.93
C GLY A 162 -8.01 23.12 -23.38
N THR A 163 -7.32 24.23 -23.09
CA THR A 163 -5.88 24.24 -22.73
C THR A 163 -5.58 23.66 -21.34
N ASP A 164 -6.52 23.73 -20.39
CA ASP A 164 -6.32 23.33 -18.99
C ASP A 164 -6.92 21.95 -18.64
N LYS A 165 -7.13 21.09 -19.63
CA LYS A 165 -7.83 19.80 -19.47
C LYS A 165 -7.23 18.89 -18.40
N GLN A 166 -5.91 18.85 -18.25
CA GLN A 166 -5.24 18.04 -17.24
C GLN A 166 -5.56 18.52 -15.82
N THR A 167 -5.50 19.82 -15.58
CA THR A 167 -5.83 20.44 -14.30
C THR A 167 -7.31 20.27 -13.97
N PHE A 168 -8.18 20.41 -14.97
CA PHE A 168 -9.62 20.19 -14.82
C PHE A 168 -9.94 18.76 -14.37
N LEU A 169 -9.45 17.74 -15.09
CA LEU A 169 -9.68 16.35 -14.74
C LEU A 169 -9.06 15.97 -13.39
N SER A 170 -7.87 16.50 -13.10
CA SER A 170 -7.22 16.28 -11.79
C SER A 170 -8.05 16.84 -10.63
N LYS A 171 -8.69 18.01 -10.82
CA LYS A 171 -9.60 18.59 -9.81
C LYS A 171 -10.86 17.73 -9.60
N LEU A 172 -11.42 17.16 -10.68
CA LEU A 172 -12.57 16.25 -10.57
C LEU A 172 -12.24 14.94 -9.85
N ILE A 173 -11.06 14.36 -10.09
CA ILE A 173 -10.63 13.18 -9.34
C ILE A 173 -10.44 13.56 -7.86
N LYS A 174 -9.77 14.69 -7.59
CA LYS A 174 -9.56 15.15 -6.22
C LYS A 174 -10.88 15.42 -5.49
N SER A 175 -11.89 16.02 -6.13
CA SER A 175 -13.17 16.30 -5.46
C SER A 175 -13.91 15.04 -5.00
N ILE A 176 -13.75 13.92 -5.70
CA ILE A 176 -14.33 12.62 -5.33
C ILE A 176 -13.53 11.95 -4.21
N PHE A 177 -12.19 11.97 -4.32
CA PHE A 177 -11.34 11.11 -3.49
C PHE A 177 -10.67 11.79 -2.28
N ILE A 178 -10.65 13.13 -2.20
CA ILE A 178 -9.88 13.87 -1.18
C ILE A 178 -10.15 13.40 0.25
N SER A 179 -11.41 13.20 0.63
CA SER A 179 -11.81 12.76 1.97
C SER A 179 -11.41 11.31 2.28
N TYR A 180 -11.27 10.47 1.26
CA TYR A 180 -10.83 9.09 1.40
C TYR A 180 -9.30 8.97 1.46
N LEU A 181 -8.59 9.81 0.69
CA LEU A 181 -7.13 9.80 0.62
C LEU A 181 -6.46 10.47 1.82
N GLU A 182 -7.11 11.46 2.45
CA GLU A 182 -6.56 12.15 3.63
C GLU A 182 -6.30 11.18 4.80
N ASN A 183 -7.21 10.23 5.02
CA ASN A 183 -7.10 9.22 6.09
C ASN A 183 -6.56 7.87 5.61
N TYR A 184 -6.20 7.73 4.33
CA TYR A 184 -5.80 6.45 3.72
C TYR A 184 -4.65 5.79 4.49
N ILE A 185 -3.59 6.53 4.78
CA ILE A 185 -2.38 5.95 5.36
C ILE A 185 -2.61 5.43 6.78
N GLU A 186 -3.48 6.05 7.57
CA GLU A 186 -3.82 5.56 8.91
C GLU A 186 -4.59 4.24 8.84
N VAL A 187 -5.53 4.12 7.89
CA VAL A 187 -6.26 2.87 7.65
C VAL A 187 -5.33 1.77 7.16
N GLU A 188 -4.43 2.08 6.23
CA GLU A 188 -3.45 1.14 5.67
C GLU A 188 -2.51 0.59 6.76
N ILE A 189 -1.96 1.47 7.61
CA ILE A 189 -1.09 1.06 8.72
C ILE A 189 -1.87 0.26 9.78
N GLY A 190 -3.10 0.64 10.09
CA GLY A 190 -3.96 -0.09 11.02
C GLY A 190 -4.31 -1.50 10.53
N TYR A 191 -4.63 -1.63 9.25
CA TYR A 191 -4.84 -2.91 8.58
C TYR A 191 -3.57 -3.76 8.62
N LEU A 192 -2.44 -3.22 8.15
CA LEU A 192 -1.17 -3.95 8.08
C LEU A 192 -0.70 -4.42 9.46
N LYS A 193 -0.88 -3.59 10.50
CA LYS A 193 -0.59 -3.97 11.88
C LYS A 193 -1.42 -5.17 12.34
N SER A 194 -2.73 -5.08 12.13
CA SER A 194 -3.68 -6.13 12.56
C SER A 194 -3.45 -7.43 11.81
N ARG A 195 -3.20 -7.34 10.50
CA ARG A 195 -2.93 -8.48 9.62
C ARG A 195 -1.61 -9.16 9.97
N SER A 196 -0.53 -8.39 10.12
CA SER A 196 0.78 -8.92 10.52
C SER A 196 0.74 -9.58 11.89
N ALA A 197 0.04 -8.99 12.86
CA ALA A 197 -0.18 -9.59 14.17
C ALA A 197 -0.92 -10.93 14.08
N MET A 198 -1.97 -11.00 13.27
CA MET A 198 -2.73 -12.24 13.03
C MET A 198 -1.86 -13.34 12.40
N ILE A 199 -1.03 -12.99 11.40
CA ILE A 199 -0.13 -13.94 10.73
C ILE A 199 0.86 -14.53 11.75
N LEU A 200 1.51 -13.68 12.56
CA LEU A 200 2.44 -14.14 13.59
C LEU A 200 1.73 -14.97 14.66
N GLN A 201 0.59 -14.50 15.16
CA GLN A 201 -0.16 -15.21 16.20
C GLN A 201 -0.57 -16.61 15.73
N ARG A 202 -1.15 -16.72 14.53
CA ARG A 202 -1.54 -18.02 13.95
C ARG A 202 -0.34 -18.97 13.84
N TYR A 203 0.83 -18.46 13.47
CA TYR A 203 2.06 -19.24 13.40
C TYR A 203 2.50 -19.74 14.77
N TYR A 204 2.63 -18.86 15.76
CA TYR A 204 3.08 -19.26 17.10
C TYR A 204 2.07 -20.18 17.81
N ASP A 205 0.77 -19.96 17.60
CA ASP A 205 -0.28 -20.86 18.07
C ASP A 205 -0.15 -22.25 17.44
N SER A 206 0.14 -22.34 16.13
CA SER A 206 0.36 -23.63 15.45
C SER A 206 1.58 -24.39 15.97
N LYS A 207 2.55 -23.68 16.55
CA LYS A 207 3.74 -24.23 17.21
C LYS A 207 3.53 -24.47 18.70
N ASN A 208 2.34 -24.21 19.25
CA ASN A 208 2.03 -24.23 20.68
C ASN A 208 3.01 -23.38 21.51
N HIS A 209 3.46 -22.26 20.94
CA HIS A 209 4.51 -21.42 21.50
C HIS A 209 3.95 -20.08 21.98
N GLN A 210 4.17 -19.76 23.24
CA GLN A 210 3.85 -18.44 23.78
C GLN A 210 5.12 -17.60 23.86
N LYS A 211 5.14 -16.48 23.13
CA LYS A 211 6.26 -15.53 23.20
C LYS A 211 6.46 -15.10 24.65
N ARG A 212 7.65 -15.38 25.18
CA ARG A 212 8.09 -14.85 26.48
C ARG A 212 8.85 -13.57 26.24
N SER A 213 8.66 -12.58 27.12
CA SER A 213 9.59 -11.46 27.23
C SER A 213 10.95 -12.03 27.63
N ILE A 214 11.86 -12.12 26.67
CA ILE A 214 13.28 -12.39 26.93
C ILE A 214 13.84 -11.04 27.34
N GLY A 215 13.65 -10.69 28.62
CA GLY A 215 14.04 -9.40 29.14
C GLY A 215 15.56 -9.24 29.11
N THR A 216 16.04 -8.31 28.27
CA THR A 216 17.40 -7.74 28.24
C THR A 216 17.72 -6.92 29.49
N GLY A 217 17.43 -7.45 30.68
CA GLY A 217 17.81 -6.86 31.96
C GLY A 217 19.13 -7.45 32.43
N GLY A 218 20.04 -6.62 32.96
CA GLY A 218 21.34 -7.04 33.49
C GLY A 218 21.32 -8.13 34.57
N ILE A 219 20.14 -8.54 35.04
CA ILE A 219 19.92 -9.73 35.87
C ILE A 219 20.09 -11.05 35.09
N GLN A 220 19.78 -11.12 33.80
CA GLN A 220 20.05 -12.32 32.98
C GLN A 220 21.55 -12.46 32.70
N ASP A 221 22.25 -11.38 32.35
CA ASP A 221 23.71 -11.39 32.15
C ASP A 221 24.46 -11.68 33.47
N LEU A 222 23.97 -11.17 34.61
CA LEU A 222 24.48 -11.55 35.92
C LEU A 222 24.20 -13.02 36.26
N LYS A 223 23.03 -13.57 35.91
CA LYS A 223 22.73 -15.00 36.05
C LYS A 223 23.61 -15.86 35.15
N GLU A 224 23.94 -15.41 33.94
CA GLU A 224 24.79 -16.12 32.98
C GLU A 224 26.27 -16.09 33.44
N ARG A 225 26.76 -14.97 33.99
CA ARG A 225 28.07 -14.87 34.64
C ARG A 225 28.17 -15.70 35.94
N ILE A 226 27.09 -15.78 36.72
CA ILE A 226 27.03 -16.66 37.89
C ILE A 226 27.01 -18.12 37.43
N ARG A 227 26.25 -18.47 36.37
CA ARG A 227 26.23 -19.82 35.77
C ARG A 227 27.59 -20.28 35.25
N GLN A 228 28.41 -19.38 34.71
CA GLN A 228 29.80 -19.70 34.32
C GLN A 228 30.74 -19.92 35.51
N ARG A 229 30.40 -19.38 36.70
CA ARG A 229 31.21 -19.51 37.92
C ARG A 229 30.69 -20.57 38.90
N THR A 230 29.42 -20.96 38.81
CA THR A 230 28.81 -21.99 39.64
C THR A 230 28.00 -22.95 38.77
N ASN A 231 28.32 -24.25 38.85
CA ASN A 231 27.58 -25.36 38.24
C ASN A 231 26.20 -25.56 38.92
N LEU A 232 25.40 -24.50 39.05
CA LEU A 232 24.08 -24.55 39.67
C LEU A 232 23.00 -24.41 38.60
N PRO A 233 22.04 -25.35 38.51
CA PRO A 233 20.96 -25.27 37.52
C PRO A 233 19.89 -24.30 38.03
N LEU A 234 19.99 -23.01 37.67
CA LEU A 234 18.97 -22.01 37.97
C LEU A 234 18.29 -21.51 36.69
N GLY A 235 17.19 -22.16 36.35
CA GLY A 235 16.25 -21.77 35.30
C GLY A 235 16.07 -22.88 34.26
N PRO A 236 14.83 -23.10 33.77
CA PRO A 236 14.58 -24.16 32.80
C PRO A 236 15.37 -23.88 31.53
N SER A 237 16.13 -24.87 31.07
CA SER A 237 16.55 -24.91 29.67
C SER A 237 15.30 -24.72 28.83
N ILE A 238 15.30 -23.73 27.93
CA ILE A 238 14.26 -23.65 26.92
C ILE A 238 14.52 -24.86 26.03
N ASP A 239 13.78 -25.95 26.25
CA ASP A 239 13.73 -27.05 25.31
C ASP A 239 13.03 -26.52 24.07
N THR A 240 13.81 -25.95 23.16
CA THR A 240 13.36 -25.52 21.83
C THR A 240 12.92 -26.71 20.98
N HIS A 241 13.10 -27.95 21.44
CA HIS A 241 12.80 -29.20 20.72
C HIS A 241 13.40 -29.25 19.30
N GLY A 242 14.41 -28.41 19.00
CA GLY A 242 14.99 -28.26 17.66
C GLY A 242 14.19 -27.37 16.70
N GLU A 243 13.15 -26.67 17.16
CA GLU A 243 12.34 -25.75 16.35
C GLU A 243 13.02 -24.38 16.23
N THR A 244 13.31 -23.94 15.00
CA THR A 244 14.02 -22.67 14.72
C THR A 244 13.16 -21.45 15.00
N PHE A 245 11.84 -21.63 15.04
CA PHE A 245 10.83 -20.57 15.07
C PHE A 245 10.90 -19.58 13.91
N LEU A 246 11.75 -19.83 12.91
CA LEU A 246 11.80 -19.10 11.64
C LEU A 246 10.94 -19.82 10.61
N SER A 247 9.99 -19.10 10.00
CA SER A 247 9.13 -19.67 8.97
C SER A 247 9.17 -18.84 7.72
N GLN A 248 9.64 -19.44 6.63
CA GLN A 248 9.65 -18.81 5.32
C GLN A 248 8.22 -18.49 4.83
N GLU A 249 7.22 -19.29 5.20
CA GLU A 249 5.81 -19.02 4.85
C GLU A 249 5.29 -17.74 5.53
N VAL A 250 5.61 -17.55 6.82
CA VAL A 250 5.27 -16.33 7.56
C VAL A 250 5.92 -15.12 6.91
N VAL A 251 7.21 -15.23 6.57
CA VAL A 251 7.97 -14.16 5.91
C VAL A 251 7.34 -13.82 4.56
N VAL A 252 7.06 -14.79 3.71
CA VAL A 252 6.44 -14.57 2.39
C VAL A 252 5.08 -13.90 2.53
N ASN A 253 4.25 -14.31 3.49
CA ASN A 253 2.95 -13.68 3.74
C ASN A 253 3.11 -12.22 4.20
N LEU A 254 4.01 -11.92 5.14
CA LEU A 254 4.28 -10.55 5.59
C LEU A 254 4.81 -9.66 4.46
N LEU A 255 5.75 -10.19 3.66
CA LEU A 255 6.30 -9.47 2.51
C LEU A 255 5.23 -9.21 1.44
N GLN A 256 4.33 -10.16 1.21
CA GLN A 256 3.24 -10.03 0.24
C GLN A 256 2.22 -8.97 0.66
N GLU A 257 1.79 -8.95 1.94
CA GLU A 257 0.90 -7.90 2.47
C GLU A 257 1.55 -6.52 2.35
N THR A 258 2.84 -6.42 2.70
CA THR A 258 3.61 -5.17 2.60
C THR A 258 3.79 -4.73 1.15
N LYS A 259 4.02 -5.67 0.22
CA LYS A 259 4.11 -5.38 -1.22
C LYS A 259 2.84 -4.72 -1.73
N GLN A 260 1.69 -5.30 -1.42
CA GLN A 260 0.40 -4.73 -1.83
C GLN A 260 0.16 -3.35 -1.20
N ALA A 261 0.60 -3.15 0.04
CA ALA A 261 0.56 -1.84 0.69
C ALA A 261 1.44 -0.81 -0.04
N PHE A 262 2.64 -1.18 -0.52
CA PHE A 262 3.47 -0.30 -1.34
C PHE A 262 2.82 0.05 -2.68
N GLU A 263 2.23 -0.92 -3.37
CA GLU A 263 1.51 -0.70 -4.64
C GLU A 263 0.33 0.28 -4.45
N ARG A 264 -0.45 0.09 -3.38
CA ARG A 264 -1.52 1.03 -3.01
C ARG A 264 -0.95 2.40 -2.65
N CYS A 265 0.11 2.45 -1.86
CA CYS A 265 0.74 3.69 -1.41
C CYS A 265 1.24 4.53 -2.58
N HIS A 266 1.87 3.89 -3.57
CA HIS A 266 2.36 4.54 -4.79
C HIS A 266 1.23 5.26 -5.54
N ARG A 267 0.04 4.67 -5.56
CA ARG A 267 -1.10 5.19 -6.34
C ARG A 267 -1.99 6.16 -5.56
N LEU A 268 -2.16 5.93 -4.26
CA LEU A 268 -3.14 6.62 -3.42
C LEU A 268 -2.54 7.76 -2.59
N SER A 269 -1.24 7.72 -2.28
CA SER A 269 -0.61 8.81 -1.54
C SER A 269 -0.36 10.03 -2.42
N ASP A 270 -0.44 11.22 -1.83
CA ASP A 270 0.02 12.43 -2.51
C ASP A 270 1.53 12.31 -2.82
N PRO A 271 2.01 12.77 -3.98
CA PRO A 271 3.42 12.68 -4.35
C PRO A 271 4.38 13.33 -3.34
N SER A 272 3.93 14.37 -2.62
CA SER A 272 4.73 15.06 -1.60
C SER A 272 4.91 14.22 -0.31
N ASP A 273 3.89 13.45 0.06
CA ASP A 273 3.88 12.59 1.25
C ASP A 273 4.27 11.14 0.95
N LEU A 274 4.33 10.74 -0.32
CA LEU A 274 4.61 9.37 -0.75
C LEU A 274 5.86 8.77 -0.07
N PRO A 275 7.03 9.42 -0.03
CA PRO A 275 8.21 8.82 0.59
C PRO A 275 8.06 8.61 2.10
N LYS A 276 7.36 9.53 2.78
CA LYS A 276 7.07 9.45 4.21
C LYS A 276 6.11 8.30 4.50
N ASN A 277 5.06 8.15 3.70
CA ASN A 277 4.07 7.08 3.84
C ASN A 277 4.68 5.71 3.52
N ALA A 278 5.50 5.61 2.48
CA ALA A 278 6.24 4.39 2.16
C ALA A 278 7.18 3.98 3.32
N PHE A 279 7.87 4.94 3.95
CA PHE A 279 8.70 4.64 5.13
C PHE A 279 7.90 4.15 6.34
N ARG A 280 6.66 4.64 6.54
CA ARG A 280 5.78 4.12 7.59
C ARG A 280 5.42 2.66 7.36
N ILE A 281 5.07 2.29 6.12
CA ILE A 281 4.79 0.89 5.73
C ILE A 281 6.04 0.02 5.93
N PHE A 282 7.21 0.51 5.52
CA PHE A 282 8.48 -0.18 5.74
C PHE A 282 8.79 -0.40 7.23
N SER A 283 8.56 0.61 8.06
CA SER A 283 8.76 0.49 9.52
C SER A 283 7.84 -0.57 10.13
N MET A 284 6.59 -0.68 9.66
CA MET A 284 5.69 -1.75 10.08
C MET A 284 6.21 -3.14 9.70
N LEU A 285 6.74 -3.31 8.48
CA LEU A 285 7.37 -4.57 8.08
C LEU A 285 8.56 -4.91 9.00
N VAL A 286 9.42 -3.94 9.25
CA VAL A 286 10.57 -4.10 10.16
C VAL A 286 10.12 -4.57 11.54
N ASP A 287 9.15 -3.90 12.14
CA ASP A 287 8.73 -4.18 13.51
C ASP A 287 8.19 -5.62 13.62
N PHE A 288 7.40 -6.07 12.64
CA PHE A 288 6.79 -7.40 12.67
C PHE A 288 7.71 -8.53 12.17
N LEU A 289 8.42 -8.30 11.06
CA LEU A 289 9.29 -9.31 10.47
C LEU A 289 10.64 -9.37 11.20
N CYS A 290 11.32 -8.24 11.35
CA CYS A 290 12.66 -8.24 11.90
C CYS A 290 12.63 -8.34 13.43
N THR A 291 11.89 -7.48 14.13
CA THR A 291 11.89 -7.47 15.60
C THR A 291 11.03 -8.57 16.21
N GLU A 292 9.76 -8.68 15.81
CA GLU A 292 8.85 -9.63 16.44
C GLU A 292 9.08 -11.09 16.00
N HIS A 293 9.56 -11.33 14.78
CA HIS A 293 9.73 -12.69 14.25
C HIS A 293 11.19 -13.16 14.25
N ILE A 294 12.07 -12.50 13.49
CA ILE A 294 13.46 -12.94 13.32
C ILE A 294 14.25 -12.75 14.61
N ASP A 295 14.27 -11.54 15.17
CA ASP A 295 15.05 -11.22 16.36
C ASP A 295 14.64 -12.10 17.55
N TYR A 296 13.33 -12.28 17.73
CA TYR A 296 12.79 -13.21 18.71
C TYR A 296 13.26 -14.66 18.52
N ALA A 297 13.26 -15.15 17.28
CA ALA A 297 13.72 -16.50 16.96
C ALA A 297 15.24 -16.65 17.17
N LEU A 298 16.03 -15.62 16.84
CA LEU A 298 17.48 -15.60 17.09
C LEU A 298 17.79 -15.63 18.60
N GLU A 299 17.11 -14.82 19.41
CA GLU A 299 17.25 -14.84 20.88
C GLU A 299 16.88 -16.21 21.47
N THR A 300 15.77 -16.78 21.00
CA THR A 300 15.32 -18.11 21.43
C THR A 300 16.31 -19.19 20.99
N GLY A 301 16.84 -19.09 19.77
CA GLY A 301 17.84 -19.98 19.22
C GLY A 301 19.16 -19.94 20.00
N LEU A 302 19.64 -18.74 20.34
CA LEU A 302 20.83 -18.52 21.14
C LEU A 302 20.71 -19.13 22.55
N ALA A 303 19.55 -18.98 23.19
CA ALA A 303 19.28 -19.58 24.49
C ALA A 303 19.22 -21.12 24.44
N GLY A 304 18.90 -21.70 23.27
CA GLY A 304 18.87 -23.14 23.02
C GLY A 304 20.23 -23.78 22.77
N ILE A 305 21.31 -22.99 22.63
CA ILE A 305 22.66 -23.53 22.40
C ILE A 305 23.18 -24.21 23.69
N PRO A 306 23.56 -25.51 23.65
CA PRO A 306 24.15 -26.19 24.79
C PRO A 306 25.47 -25.56 25.24
N SER A 307 25.84 -25.76 26.51
CA SER A 307 27.17 -25.41 27.00
C SER A 307 28.26 -26.15 26.21
N SER A 308 29.45 -25.55 26.11
CA SER A 308 30.66 -26.12 25.50
C SER A 308 31.04 -27.49 26.04
N ASP A 309 30.62 -27.83 27.26
CA ASP A 309 30.93 -29.09 27.96
C ASP A 309 29.87 -30.17 27.73
N SER A 310 28.87 -29.90 26.88
CA SER A 310 27.84 -30.88 26.50
C SER A 310 28.47 -32.03 25.71
N LYS A 311 28.14 -33.27 26.10
CA LYS A 311 28.59 -34.49 25.38
C LYS A 311 27.99 -34.61 23.97
N ASN A 312 26.90 -33.90 23.70
CA ASN A 312 26.20 -33.91 22.42
C ASN A 312 26.36 -32.55 21.73
N ALA A 313 27.08 -32.50 20.60
CA ALA A 313 27.06 -31.36 19.71
C ALA A 313 25.66 -31.21 19.08
N ASN A 314 24.96 -30.14 19.41
CA ASN A 314 23.70 -29.78 18.75
C ASN A 314 24.02 -28.84 17.57
N LEU A 315 23.68 -29.28 16.34
CA LEU A 315 23.89 -28.48 15.13
C LEU A 315 22.73 -27.54 14.77
N TYR A 316 21.64 -27.58 15.55
CA TYR A 316 20.41 -26.79 15.38
C TYR A 316 20.63 -25.31 15.01
N PHE A 317 21.62 -24.64 15.62
CA PHE A 317 21.82 -23.21 15.35
C PHE A 317 22.33 -22.94 13.92
N LEU A 318 22.95 -23.91 13.25
CA LEU A 318 23.30 -23.77 11.83
C LEU A 318 22.06 -23.72 10.94
N ASP A 319 20.99 -24.44 11.30
CA ASP A 319 19.70 -24.36 10.59
C ASP A 319 19.05 -23.00 10.79
N VAL A 320 19.15 -22.43 12.01
CA VAL A 320 18.71 -21.05 12.30
C VAL A 320 19.46 -20.05 11.43
N VAL A 321 20.79 -20.17 11.34
CA VAL A 321 21.63 -19.31 10.49
C VAL A 321 21.23 -19.42 9.01
N HIS A 322 21.02 -20.64 8.51
CA HIS A 322 20.62 -20.86 7.12
C HIS A 322 19.26 -20.21 6.80
N GLN A 323 18.26 -20.41 7.66
CA GLN A 323 16.92 -19.84 7.47
C GLN A 323 16.91 -18.32 7.61
N ALA A 324 17.64 -17.76 8.58
CA ALA A 324 17.75 -16.31 8.77
C ALA A 324 18.37 -15.62 7.54
N ASN A 325 19.46 -16.18 6.98
CA ASN A 325 20.08 -15.66 5.76
C ASN A 325 19.12 -15.69 4.56
N THR A 326 18.37 -16.78 4.39
CA THR A 326 17.36 -16.88 3.33
C THR A 326 16.30 -15.79 3.48
N ILE A 327 15.84 -15.54 4.70
CA ILE A 327 14.88 -14.48 5.02
C ILE A 327 15.46 -13.09 4.73
N PHE A 328 16.74 -12.83 5.05
CA PHE A 328 17.38 -11.55 4.74
C PHE A 328 17.47 -11.29 3.25
N HIS A 329 17.76 -12.29 2.43
CA HIS A 329 17.73 -12.14 0.98
C HIS A 329 16.33 -11.77 0.46
N LEU A 330 15.28 -12.37 1.02
CA LEU A 330 13.89 -12.02 0.65
C LEU A 330 13.53 -10.60 1.08
N PHE A 331 13.92 -10.20 2.30
CA PHE A 331 13.72 -8.85 2.81
C PHE A 331 14.47 -7.79 1.98
N ASP A 332 15.74 -8.03 1.67
CA ASP A 332 16.57 -7.16 0.85
C ASP A 332 15.99 -7.00 -0.57
N LYS A 333 15.54 -8.11 -1.16
CA LYS A 333 14.85 -8.09 -2.45
C LYS A 333 13.58 -7.24 -2.41
N GLN A 334 12.73 -7.41 -1.40
CA GLN A 334 11.53 -6.58 -1.23
C GLN A 334 11.86 -5.09 -1.12
N PHE A 335 12.91 -4.75 -0.36
CA PHE A 335 13.38 -3.39 -0.19
C PHE A 335 13.83 -2.78 -1.52
N ASN A 336 14.65 -3.49 -2.30
CA ASN A 336 15.18 -2.99 -3.56
C ASN A 336 14.12 -2.94 -4.68
N ASP A 337 13.26 -3.94 -4.78
CA ASP A 337 12.29 -4.04 -5.88
C ASP A 337 11.08 -3.12 -5.69
N HIS A 338 10.59 -2.93 -4.45
CA HIS A 338 9.30 -2.27 -4.20
C HIS A 338 9.41 -0.97 -3.41
N LEU A 339 10.30 -0.90 -2.41
CA LEU A 339 10.44 0.33 -1.61
C LEU A 339 11.35 1.35 -2.29
N MET A 340 12.51 0.92 -2.80
CA MET A 340 13.50 1.82 -3.42
C MET A 340 12.91 2.73 -4.50
N PRO A 341 12.05 2.26 -5.44
CA PRO A 341 11.44 3.12 -6.45
C PRO A 341 10.56 4.25 -5.86
N LEU A 342 10.05 4.10 -4.63
CA LEU A 342 9.18 5.08 -3.98
C LEU A 342 9.94 6.17 -3.21
N ILE A 343 11.19 5.90 -2.85
CA ILE A 343 11.99 6.76 -1.95
C ILE A 343 13.29 7.27 -2.58
N SER A 344 13.70 6.75 -3.74
CA SER A 344 15.01 7.03 -4.35
C SER A 344 15.29 8.52 -4.59
N SER A 345 14.26 9.30 -4.93
CA SER A 345 14.36 10.75 -5.15
C SER A 345 14.08 11.59 -3.89
N SER A 346 13.96 10.96 -2.71
CA SER A 346 13.53 11.61 -1.48
C SER A 346 14.68 11.76 -0.47
N PRO A 347 14.69 12.85 0.34
CA PRO A 347 15.59 12.92 1.50
C PRO A 347 15.36 11.80 2.52
N LYS A 348 14.21 11.10 2.48
CA LYS A 348 13.91 9.97 3.36
C LYS A 348 14.77 8.73 3.06
N LEU A 349 15.44 8.69 1.90
CA LEU A 349 16.29 7.57 1.49
C LEU A 349 17.37 7.22 2.51
N SER A 350 18.07 8.22 3.05
CA SER A 350 19.16 8.01 4.02
C SER A 350 18.65 7.35 5.30
N GLU A 351 17.50 7.78 5.80
CA GLU A 351 16.86 7.21 6.99
C GLU A 351 16.38 5.77 6.75
N CYS A 352 15.82 5.48 5.57
CA CYS A 352 15.45 4.12 5.18
C CYS A 352 16.67 3.18 5.13
N LEU A 353 17.76 3.64 4.51
CA LEU A 353 19.00 2.87 4.40
C LEU A 353 19.67 2.67 5.75
N GLN A 354 19.70 3.71 6.59
CA GLN A 354 20.25 3.61 7.95
C GLN A 354 19.45 2.62 8.78
N LYS A 355 18.11 2.74 8.81
CA LYS A 355 17.25 1.81 9.56
C LYS A 355 17.45 0.37 9.09
N LYS A 356 17.49 0.13 7.78
CA LYS A 356 17.78 -1.19 7.21
C LYS A 356 19.14 -1.72 7.69
N LYS A 357 20.19 -0.88 7.62
CA LYS A 357 21.54 -1.24 8.03
C LYS A 357 21.59 -1.61 9.52
N ASP A 358 21.04 -0.77 10.39
CA ASP A 358 21.04 -1.00 11.84
C ASP A 358 20.38 -2.34 12.21
N ILE A 359 19.28 -2.68 11.54
CA ILE A 359 18.54 -3.92 11.76
C ILE A 359 19.34 -5.14 11.30
N ILE A 360 19.94 -5.06 10.11
CA ILE A 360 20.79 -6.13 9.59
C ILE A 360 21.99 -6.36 10.51
N GLU A 361 22.71 -5.30 10.90
CA GLU A 361 23.87 -5.39 11.80
C GLU A 361 23.48 -6.00 13.16
N GLN A 362 22.33 -5.61 13.73
CA GLN A 362 21.84 -6.19 14.99
C GLN A 362 21.62 -7.70 14.91
N MET A 363 21.06 -8.18 13.80
CA MET A 363 20.80 -9.60 13.63
C MET A 363 22.06 -10.38 13.24
N GLU A 364 22.97 -9.79 12.45
CA GLU A 364 24.28 -10.36 12.13
C GLU A 364 25.10 -10.62 13.40
N VAL A 365 25.15 -9.67 14.33
CA VAL A 365 25.84 -9.86 15.62
C VAL A 365 25.29 -11.06 16.39
N LYS A 366 23.98 -11.29 16.37
CA LYS A 366 23.36 -12.45 17.05
C LYS A 366 23.70 -13.77 16.36
N LEU A 367 23.74 -13.77 15.02
CA LEU A 367 24.17 -14.93 14.25
C LEU A 367 25.64 -15.28 14.54
N ASP A 368 26.53 -14.28 14.53
CA ASP A 368 27.95 -14.44 14.84
C ASP A 368 28.15 -14.98 16.26
N MET A 369 27.46 -14.39 17.24
CA MET A 369 27.49 -14.86 18.63
C MET A 369 27.06 -16.33 18.76
N GLY A 370 26.06 -16.76 18.00
CA GLY A 370 25.59 -18.13 18.08
C GLY A 370 26.52 -19.12 17.40
N ILE A 371 27.12 -18.73 16.27
CA ILE A 371 28.18 -19.51 15.61
C ILE A 371 29.38 -19.67 16.55
N ASP A 372 29.82 -18.60 17.21
CA ASP A 372 30.91 -18.63 18.20
C ASP A 372 30.59 -19.51 19.41
N ARG A 373 29.34 -19.49 19.88
CA ARG A 373 28.89 -20.36 20.98
C ARG A 373 28.80 -21.83 20.54
N GLN A 374 28.69 -22.12 19.25
CA GLN A 374 28.64 -23.46 18.68
C GLN A 374 30.02 -24.16 18.61
N ASN A 375 30.95 -23.74 19.48
CA ASN A 375 32.20 -24.41 19.78
C ASN A 375 32.04 -25.77 20.49
N CYS A 376 30.81 -26.26 20.69
CA CYS A 376 30.53 -27.61 21.20
C CYS A 376 31.21 -28.70 20.36
N MET A 377 31.40 -28.50 19.05
CA MET A 377 32.17 -29.40 18.20
C MET A 377 33.63 -29.49 18.65
N ILE A 378 34.29 -28.35 18.91
CA ILE A 378 35.66 -28.31 19.43
C ILE A 378 35.72 -28.91 20.83
N GLY A 379 34.74 -28.62 21.69
CA GLY A 379 34.62 -29.20 23.03
C GLY A 379 34.52 -30.74 22.99
N GLN A 380 33.68 -31.28 22.11
CA GLN A 380 33.51 -32.72 21.92
C GLN A 380 34.77 -33.36 21.34
N MET A 381 35.43 -32.73 20.36
CA MET A 381 36.72 -33.18 19.84
C MET A 381 37.79 -33.20 20.94
N LYS A 382 37.88 -32.15 21.77
CA LYS A 382 38.79 -32.11 22.92
C LYS A 382 38.50 -33.23 23.93
N HIS A 383 37.23 -33.50 24.21
CA HIS A 383 36.83 -34.57 25.12
C HIS A 383 37.24 -35.95 24.57
N ILE A 384 36.98 -36.23 23.28
CA ILE A 384 37.39 -37.49 22.63
C ILE A 384 38.91 -37.63 22.68
N LEU A 385 39.65 -36.58 22.26
CA LEU A 385 41.11 -36.58 22.32
C LEU A 385 41.63 -36.81 23.75
N ALA A 386 41.02 -36.21 24.76
CA ALA A 386 41.45 -36.40 26.14
C ALA A 386 41.10 -37.79 26.72
N ALA A 387 39.98 -38.39 26.29
CA ALA A 387 39.50 -39.66 26.81
C ALA A 387 40.10 -40.88 26.10
N GLU A 388 40.33 -40.79 24.79
CA GLU A 388 40.70 -41.92 23.95
C GLU A 388 42.19 -41.94 23.56
N GLN A 389 42.86 -40.78 23.49
CA GLN A 389 44.28 -40.71 23.13
C GLN A 389 45.18 -40.97 24.35
N LYS A 390 45.89 -42.09 24.35
CA LYS A 390 46.82 -42.47 25.41
C LYS A 390 48.24 -41.99 25.09
N LYS A 391 49.07 -41.83 26.12
CA LYS A 391 50.49 -41.48 25.95
C LYS A 391 51.28 -42.54 25.15
N THR A 392 50.86 -43.81 25.25
CA THR A 392 51.45 -44.94 24.53
C THR A 392 51.19 -44.89 23.02
N ASP A 393 50.16 -44.17 22.57
CA ASP A 393 49.83 -44.07 21.15
C ASP A 393 50.86 -43.20 20.40
N PHE A 394 51.48 -42.22 21.09
CA PHE A 394 52.59 -41.42 20.56
C PHE A 394 53.98 -42.00 20.88
N LYS A 395 54.05 -42.98 21.78
CA LYS A 395 55.29 -43.66 22.18
C LYS A 395 55.02 -45.15 22.34
N PRO A 396 54.94 -45.90 21.23
CA PRO A 396 54.71 -47.34 21.28
C PRO A 396 55.88 -48.03 22.00
N GLU A 397 55.56 -48.88 22.97
CA GLU A 397 56.58 -49.53 23.82
C GLU A 397 57.48 -50.51 23.02
N ASP A 398 57.06 -50.90 21.81
CA ASP A 398 57.78 -51.83 20.94
C ASP A 398 59.02 -51.25 20.23
N GLU A 399 59.21 -49.92 20.20
CA GLU A 399 60.43 -49.34 19.60
C GLU A 399 61.71 -49.72 20.35
N ASN A 400 61.62 -50.03 21.65
CA ASN A 400 62.77 -50.50 22.43
C ASN A 400 63.12 -51.97 22.16
N ASN A 401 62.22 -52.77 21.58
CA ASN A 401 62.48 -54.19 21.28
C ASN A 401 63.13 -54.40 19.90
N VAL A 402 63.04 -53.44 18.98
CA VAL A 402 63.67 -53.55 17.65
C VAL A 402 65.19 -53.39 17.73
N LEU A 403 65.71 -52.66 18.74
CA LEU A 403 67.16 -52.50 18.95
C LEU A 403 67.85 -53.72 19.58
N ILE A 404 67.10 -54.65 20.18
CA ILE A 404 67.68 -55.82 20.86
C ILE A 404 67.98 -56.97 19.86
N GLN A 405 67.46 -56.94 18.63
CA GLN A 405 67.74 -57.96 17.61
C GLN A 405 69.02 -57.75 16.79
N TYR A 406 69.74 -56.63 16.94
CA TYR A 406 70.95 -56.32 16.15
C TYR A 406 72.28 -56.38 16.92
N THR A 407 72.29 -56.95 18.12
CA THR A 407 73.54 -57.28 18.85
C THR A 407 73.52 -58.74 19.25
N ASN A 408 74.03 -59.59 18.36
CA ASN A 408 74.60 -60.90 18.65
C ASN A 408 75.94 -61.00 17.91
#